data_AF-A0A2E6LV78-F1
#
_entry.id   AF-A0A2E6LV78-F1
#
_cell.length_a   1.000
_cell.length_b   1.000
_cell.length_c   1.000
_cell.angle_alpha   90.00
_cell.angle_beta   90.00
_cell.angle_gamma   90.00
#
_symmetry.space_group_name_H-M   'P 1'
#
loop_
_entity.id
_entity.type
_entity.pdbx_description
1 polymer ?
#
loop_
_entity_poly.entity_id
_entity_poly.type
_entity_poly.pdbx_seq_one_letter_code
_entity_poly.pdbx_strand_id
1 'polypeptide(L)'
;MKLQLKKIIPCLLVVTSIFTGCTREIDKKHSLCMSLDIPMTQQESFDYASVLLLDLNNNGIVDTTAFDNSSAYFDFDGDGFKQKTVFAAKQDGVLVRDLNGDGLITSGKELFGGATTLRNGGFADNGFIALNELDSNGDHRITVEDPAYKELKVLSDYDDSGIVKLNEFKTLEALGINAIDITCEVENRTDDQGNQHRQTSKYHTETNKTFKITNVWLQQNLTVTRDQHVWIPKDIQGLPNAKGFGTSGSLHTAMFKDKSGQLKALVDAFINAETHLERVRLNEQIIFAWTQQPEKYSTYYQAPMDARRIGALEVFYGHKLPRPNGIGRQFAQLYNKQFDEFADTVFYQLSSQSFLKAYFEKALWSRDQLAEVYAGHYQKIVPLLFDLAYNDPVKAQEILRDFAKAVRGVDPYKPINVELLRKAIGDFIGDGHMSRYSASSVNLTLSALFDVSHSADVFVGNKVDNLAFGLGGNDLLYGKAGNDTLFGGAGYDELYGGVGKDSLNGGMHDDILSGEAGDDFLIGAQGDDILIAGLGDDTYQYSRGDGNDIINNFDLGSERKDTLFFGDGIEPNKVRVTRDQEDLVLVLIDHNHTVRLQYFYRSPFYEINQVIFSDGTRWSLVDLLKP
;
A
#
# COMPACT_ATOMS: atom_id res chain seq x y z
N MET A 1 0.34 -27.96 37.17
CA MET A 1 0.90 -28.76 36.05
C MET A 1 -0.16 -28.82 34.95
N LYS A 2 0.12 -28.24 33.76
CA LYS A 2 -0.71 -28.17 32.53
C LYS A 2 -2.06 -27.40 32.69
N LEU A 3 -2.18 -26.11 32.36
CA LEU A 3 -2.27 -25.49 31.01
C LEU A 3 -3.21 -26.24 30.07
N GLN A 4 -4.40 -25.68 29.81
CA GLN A 4 -5.11 -25.76 28.52
C GLN A 4 -6.10 -24.60 28.38
N LEU A 5 -5.94 -23.91 27.26
CA LEU A 5 -6.78 -22.87 26.67
C LEU A 5 -8.27 -23.25 26.68
N LYS A 6 -9.14 -22.27 26.95
CA LYS A 6 -10.38 -22.06 26.18
C LYS A 6 -11.09 -20.78 26.60
N LYS A 7 -11.66 -20.12 25.58
CA LYS A 7 -12.60 -18.99 25.57
C LYS A 7 -12.00 -17.59 25.52
N ILE A 8 -11.76 -17.08 24.30
CA ILE A 8 -12.21 -15.73 23.89
C ILE A 8 -12.49 -15.75 22.38
N ILE A 9 -13.74 -16.00 21.99
CA ILE A 9 -14.51 -15.48 20.83
C ILE A 9 -15.98 -15.73 21.28
N PRO A 10 -16.86 -14.72 21.40
CA PRO A 10 -17.25 -13.85 20.28
C PRO A 10 -17.47 -12.37 20.64
N CYS A 11 -17.14 -11.48 19.70
CA CYS A 11 -17.90 -10.24 19.55
C CYS A 11 -18.04 -9.94 18.05
N LEU A 12 -19.12 -10.48 17.50
CA LEU A 12 -19.77 -9.99 16.31
C LEU A 12 -20.73 -8.90 16.79
N LEU A 13 -20.54 -7.63 16.44
CA LEU A 13 -21.61 -6.65 16.18
C LEU A 13 -21.06 -5.26 15.80
N VAL A 14 -21.57 -4.77 14.66
CA VAL A 14 -21.80 -3.35 14.28
C VAL A 14 -20.58 -2.46 13.98
N VAL A 15 -20.13 -2.50 12.72
CA VAL A 15 -19.57 -1.32 12.05
C VAL A 15 -20.61 -0.81 11.06
N THR A 16 -21.54 0.02 11.54
CA THR A 16 -22.39 0.85 10.69
C THR A 16 -22.34 2.29 11.20
N SER A 17 -22.11 3.22 10.28
CA SER A 17 -21.86 4.67 10.47
C SER A 17 -20.52 4.97 11.15
N ILE A 18 -19.55 5.63 10.52
CA ILE A 18 -19.55 7.07 10.20
C ILE A 18 -18.68 7.28 8.95
N PHE A 19 -19.31 7.49 7.79
CA PHE A 19 -18.72 8.15 6.61
C PHE A 19 -19.83 8.88 5.85
N THR A 20 -20.59 9.71 6.54
CA THR A 20 -21.50 10.69 5.93
C THR A 20 -20.80 12.04 5.96
N GLY A 21 -20.09 12.37 4.88
CA GLY A 21 -19.43 13.66 4.72
C GLY A 21 -18.79 13.91 3.35
N CYS A 22 -18.44 12.87 2.59
CA CYS A 22 -17.90 13.00 1.24
C CYS A 22 -18.62 12.07 0.25
N THR A 23 -19.94 12.19 0.14
CA THR A 23 -20.72 11.51 -0.91
C THR A 23 -21.89 12.38 -1.35
N ARG A 24 -21.58 13.42 -2.12
CA ARG A 24 -22.50 13.97 -3.14
C ARG A 24 -21.68 14.73 -4.17
N GLU A 25 -21.93 14.40 -5.43
CA GLU A 25 -21.30 14.93 -6.66
C GLU A 25 -19.95 14.33 -7.06
N ILE A 26 -19.98 13.03 -7.41
CA ILE A 26 -19.17 12.56 -8.55
C ILE A 26 -19.87 13.11 -9.80
N ASP A 27 -19.61 14.38 -10.11
CA ASP A 27 -19.99 14.96 -11.40
C ASP A 27 -18.73 15.32 -12.20
N LYS A 28 -18.87 15.08 -13.50
CA LYS A 28 -17.80 14.99 -14.50
C LYS A 28 -16.87 16.21 -14.47
N LYS A 29 -15.56 15.95 -14.55
CA LYS A 29 -14.40 16.87 -14.67
C LYS A 29 -13.72 17.19 -13.34
N HIS A 30 -12.90 16.28 -12.82
CA HIS A 30 -11.51 16.54 -12.45
C HIS A 30 -10.81 15.22 -12.15
N SER A 31 -9.74 14.95 -12.89
CA SER A 31 -8.70 14.00 -12.50
C SER A 31 -8.04 14.54 -11.23
N LEU A 32 -8.46 14.05 -10.06
CA LEU A 32 -7.68 14.22 -8.84
C LEU A 32 -7.04 12.87 -8.54
N CYS A 33 -5.71 12.84 -8.55
CA CYS A 33 -4.90 11.84 -7.86
C CYS A 33 -5.47 11.68 -6.45
N MET A 34 -6.29 10.65 -6.25
CA MET A 34 -6.79 10.29 -4.94
C MET A 34 -5.62 9.59 -4.26
N SER A 35 -4.97 10.26 -3.30
CA SER A 35 -4.14 9.57 -2.32
C SER A 35 -5.05 8.57 -1.63
N LEU A 36 -5.00 7.31 -2.04
CA LEU A 36 -5.81 6.26 -1.46
C LEU A 36 -5.52 6.24 0.05
N ASP A 37 -6.55 6.50 0.86
CA ASP A 37 -6.46 6.39 2.31
C ASP A 37 -6.38 4.90 2.67
N ILE A 38 -5.19 4.32 2.51
CA ILE A 38 -4.88 2.93 2.85
C ILE A 38 -4.42 2.94 4.33
N PRO A 39 -5.20 2.37 5.26
CA PRO A 39 -4.77 2.27 6.65
C PRO A 39 -3.62 1.26 6.77
N MET A 40 -2.55 1.62 7.48
CA MET A 40 -1.60 0.63 7.98
C MET A 40 -2.34 -0.26 8.99
N THR A 41 -2.12 -1.57 8.89
CA THR A 41 -2.73 -2.65 9.68
C THR A 41 -3.37 -2.30 11.04
N GLN A 42 -4.61 -2.78 11.17
CA GLN A 42 -5.60 -2.61 12.25
C GLN A 42 -5.23 -3.24 13.61
N GLN A 43 -4.16 -2.79 14.26
CA GLN A 43 -4.15 -2.90 15.73
C GLN A 43 -4.27 -1.49 16.30
N GLU A 44 -5.51 -1.10 16.57
CA GLU A 44 -5.78 0.17 17.22
C GLU A 44 -4.97 0.25 18.52
N SER A 45 -4.16 1.31 18.62
CA SER A 45 -3.37 1.58 19.80
C SER A 45 -4.12 2.59 20.64
N PHE A 46 -4.49 2.19 21.85
CA PHE A 46 -5.15 3.04 22.82
C PHE A 46 -4.20 3.36 23.97
N ASP A 47 -4.23 4.61 24.41
CA ASP A 47 -3.56 5.08 25.62
C ASP A 47 -4.48 6.04 26.38
N TYR A 48 -3.99 6.60 27.48
CA TYR A 48 -4.71 7.55 28.30
C TYR A 48 -3.92 8.84 28.52
N ALA A 49 -4.58 9.98 28.35
CA ALA A 49 -4.05 11.29 28.72
C ALA A 49 -4.82 11.86 29.91
N SER A 50 -4.13 12.44 30.90
CA SER A 50 -4.80 12.99 32.08
C SER A 50 -5.12 14.47 31.95
N VAL A 51 -6.29 14.88 32.48
CA VAL A 51 -6.79 16.26 32.53
C VAL A 51 -7.59 16.51 33.81
N LEU A 52 -7.65 17.76 34.28
CA LEU A 52 -8.58 18.20 35.33
C LEU A 52 -9.91 18.62 34.74
N LEU A 53 -10.98 18.00 35.24
CA LEU A 53 -12.36 18.30 34.87
C LEU A 53 -13.16 18.79 36.08
N LEU A 54 -14.02 19.78 35.86
CA LEU A 54 -14.91 20.39 36.84
C LEU A 54 -16.35 19.94 36.59
N ASP A 55 -17.04 19.52 37.66
CA ASP A 55 -18.48 19.26 37.70
C ASP A 55 -19.24 20.59 37.70
N LEU A 56 -19.69 21.07 36.54
CA LEU A 56 -20.32 22.39 36.41
C LEU A 56 -21.85 22.35 36.58
N ASN A 57 -22.48 21.19 36.39
CA ASN A 57 -23.92 21.00 36.55
C ASN A 57 -24.34 20.69 38.00
N ASN A 58 -23.36 20.45 38.87
CA ASN A 58 -23.51 20.18 40.30
C ASN A 58 -24.25 18.87 40.60
N ASN A 59 -24.07 17.85 39.76
CA ASN A 59 -24.64 16.52 39.99
C ASN A 59 -23.75 15.64 40.90
N GLY A 60 -22.57 16.12 41.29
CA GLY A 60 -21.59 15.44 42.14
C GLY A 60 -20.64 14.51 41.38
N ILE A 61 -20.73 14.49 40.06
CA ILE A 61 -20.01 13.61 39.14
C ILE A 61 -19.43 14.46 38.02
N VAL A 62 -18.20 14.13 37.63
CA VAL A 62 -17.67 14.57 36.34
C VAL A 62 -18.01 13.49 35.32
N ASP A 63 -18.67 13.88 34.25
CA ASP A 63 -19.08 13.05 33.11
C ASP A 63 -18.19 13.28 31.89
N THR A 64 -17.98 12.22 31.10
CA THR A 64 -17.19 12.24 29.86
C THR A 64 -18.04 11.78 28.68
N THR A 65 -17.65 12.17 27.46
CA THR A 65 -18.32 11.71 26.24
C THR A 65 -17.88 10.29 25.85
N ALA A 66 -18.77 9.50 25.25
CA ALA A 66 -18.44 8.20 24.69
C ALA A 66 -17.40 8.29 23.55
N PHE A 67 -16.38 7.44 23.58
CA PHE A 67 -15.28 7.47 22.59
C PHE A 67 -15.75 7.28 21.15
N ASP A 68 -16.66 6.33 20.92
CA ASP A 68 -17.18 6.02 19.58
C ASP A 68 -17.96 7.19 18.97
N ASN A 69 -18.65 7.96 19.81
CA ASN A 69 -19.45 9.12 19.39
C ASN A 69 -18.65 10.42 19.36
N SER A 70 -17.38 10.41 19.80
CA SER A 70 -16.54 11.59 19.83
C SER A 70 -15.99 11.91 18.44
N SER A 71 -16.09 13.18 18.07
CA SER A 71 -15.39 13.77 16.91
C SER A 71 -14.15 14.58 17.33
N ALA A 72 -13.80 14.54 18.61
CA ALA A 72 -12.71 15.33 19.18
C ALA A 72 -11.33 14.77 18.80
N TYR A 73 -10.42 15.69 18.51
CA TYR A 73 -9.01 15.43 18.26
C TYR A 73 -8.21 16.45 19.07
N PHE A 74 -7.27 15.97 19.87
CA PHE A 74 -6.42 16.84 20.69
C PHE A 74 -4.99 16.32 20.77
N ASP A 75 -4.04 17.22 20.89
CA ASP A 75 -2.60 16.95 20.95
C ASP A 75 -2.16 17.01 22.41
N PHE A 76 -2.22 15.88 23.12
CA PHE A 76 -1.95 15.86 24.56
C PHE A 76 -0.47 16.00 24.90
N ASP A 77 0.45 15.49 24.10
CA ASP A 77 1.89 15.57 24.37
C ASP A 77 2.56 16.82 23.77
N GLY A 78 1.83 17.56 22.94
CA GLY A 78 2.28 18.80 22.32
C GLY A 78 3.30 18.55 21.20
N ASP A 79 3.17 17.43 20.49
CA ASP A 79 4.05 17.02 19.38
C ASP A 79 3.59 17.58 18.01
N GLY A 80 2.41 18.20 17.98
CA GLY A 80 1.77 18.78 16.80
C GLY A 80 0.75 17.85 16.13
N PHE A 81 0.50 16.66 16.67
CA PHE A 81 -0.47 15.69 16.17
C PHE A 81 -1.63 15.53 17.13
N LYS A 82 -2.84 15.70 16.61
CA LYS A 82 -4.04 15.50 17.40
C LYS A 82 -4.49 14.05 17.28
N GLN A 83 -4.56 13.32 18.39
CA GLN A 83 -5.10 11.96 18.46
C GLN A 83 -6.62 12.04 18.66
N LYS A 84 -7.37 11.09 18.09
CA LYS A 84 -8.80 10.96 18.38
C LYS A 84 -8.96 10.70 19.88
N THR A 85 -9.77 11.50 20.53
CA THR A 85 -9.97 11.43 21.98
C THR A 85 -11.39 11.82 22.36
N VAL A 86 -11.64 11.96 23.65
CA VAL A 86 -12.88 12.43 24.28
C VAL A 86 -12.56 13.66 25.13
N PHE A 87 -13.59 14.37 25.56
CA PHE A 87 -13.48 15.46 26.53
C PHE A 87 -14.58 15.32 27.60
N ALA A 88 -14.68 16.34 28.46
CA ALA A 88 -15.81 16.50 29.36
C ALA A 88 -17.14 16.44 28.58
N ALA A 89 -18.16 15.86 29.21
CA ALA A 89 -19.53 15.98 28.71
C ALA A 89 -19.93 17.46 28.68
N LYS A 90 -20.94 17.78 27.86
CA LYS A 90 -21.46 19.15 27.64
C LYS A 90 -21.76 19.95 28.92
N GLN A 91 -22.00 19.25 30.02
CA GLN A 91 -22.41 19.84 31.29
C GLN A 91 -21.25 20.09 32.26
N ASP A 92 -20.03 19.71 31.88
CA ASP A 92 -18.81 19.83 32.67
C ASP A 92 -17.73 20.59 31.89
N GLY A 93 -16.61 20.88 32.54
CA GLY A 93 -15.56 21.69 31.93
C GLY A 93 -14.15 21.21 32.21
N VAL A 94 -13.22 21.49 31.30
CA VAL A 94 -11.80 21.19 31.44
C VAL A 94 -11.10 22.42 31.99
N LEU A 95 -10.26 22.27 33.02
CA LEU A 95 -9.42 23.36 33.49
C LEU A 95 -8.24 23.57 32.54
N VAL A 96 -8.05 24.80 32.07
CA VAL A 96 -7.06 25.15 31.05
C VAL A 96 -6.34 26.45 31.38
N ARG A 97 -5.17 26.64 30.77
CA ARG A 97 -4.39 27.88 30.80
C ARG A 97 -3.73 28.08 29.44
N ASP A 98 -4.14 29.14 28.76
CA ASP A 98 -3.57 29.60 27.48
C ASP A 98 -2.16 30.14 27.74
N LEU A 99 -1.13 29.36 27.40
CA LEU A 99 0.26 29.67 27.74
C LEU A 99 0.94 30.56 26.71
N ASN A 100 0.47 30.53 25.47
CA ASN A 100 1.07 31.26 24.36
C ASN A 100 0.31 32.56 24.03
N GLY A 101 -0.87 32.76 24.60
CA GLY A 101 -1.71 33.95 24.45
C GLY A 101 -2.39 34.06 23.09
N ASP A 102 -2.52 32.95 22.34
CA ASP A 102 -3.15 32.95 21.01
C ASP A 102 -4.69 32.82 21.06
N GLY A 103 -5.25 32.64 22.26
CA GLY A 103 -6.70 32.51 22.48
C GLY A 103 -7.26 31.13 22.14
N LEU A 104 -6.40 30.14 21.89
CA LEU A 104 -6.76 28.76 21.59
C LEU A 104 -6.06 27.81 22.56
N ILE A 105 -6.77 26.75 22.97
CA ILE A 105 -6.16 25.65 23.73
C ILE A 105 -5.85 24.54 22.75
N THR A 106 -4.58 24.41 22.33
CA THR A 106 -4.22 23.53 21.21
C THR A 106 -3.25 22.40 21.56
N SER A 107 -2.66 22.44 22.75
CA SER A 107 -1.70 21.43 23.21
C SER A 107 -1.96 21.05 24.67
N GLY A 108 -1.62 19.82 25.07
CA GLY A 108 -1.78 19.35 26.45
C GLY A 108 -0.92 20.09 27.47
N LYS A 109 0.08 20.86 27.03
CA LYS A 109 0.81 21.81 27.89
C LYS A 109 -0.09 22.91 28.45
N GLU A 110 -1.20 23.20 27.77
CA GLU A 110 -2.21 24.21 28.14
C GLU A 110 -3.37 23.61 28.95
N LEU A 111 -3.33 22.29 29.19
CA LEU A 111 -4.21 21.58 30.10
C LEU A 111 -3.51 21.35 31.43
N PHE A 112 -4.28 21.09 32.49
CA PHE A 112 -3.75 20.62 33.77
C PHE A 112 -3.84 19.09 33.84
N GLY A 113 -2.69 18.42 33.78
CA GLY A 113 -2.62 16.97 33.69
C GLY A 113 -1.20 16.45 33.51
N GLY A 114 -1.10 15.27 32.91
CA GLY A 114 0.15 14.50 32.78
C GLY A 114 1.15 15.07 31.78
N ALA A 115 0.70 16.01 30.94
CA ALA A 115 1.54 16.70 29.96
C ALA A 115 1.87 18.14 30.36
N THR A 116 1.40 18.60 31.52
CA THR A 116 1.74 19.94 32.01
C THR A 116 3.21 19.97 32.41
N THR A 117 3.95 20.93 31.86
CA THR A 117 5.38 21.11 32.16
C THR A 117 5.54 21.84 33.49
N LEU A 118 6.29 21.24 34.41
CA LEU A 118 6.65 21.80 35.70
C LEU A 118 7.86 22.74 35.59
N ARG A 119 8.11 23.59 36.60
CA ARG A 119 9.26 24.52 36.63
C ARG A 119 10.62 23.84 36.50
N ASN A 120 10.72 22.56 36.87
CA ASN A 120 11.93 21.75 36.72
C ASN A 120 12.15 21.19 35.30
N GLY A 121 11.23 21.45 34.36
CA GLY A 121 11.25 20.97 32.99
C GLY A 121 10.71 19.54 32.80
N GLY A 122 10.32 18.85 33.88
CA GLY A 122 9.64 17.56 33.83
C GLY A 122 8.12 17.71 33.66
N PHE A 123 7.45 16.59 33.37
CA PHE A 123 5.98 16.55 33.33
C PHE A 123 5.39 16.25 34.71
N ALA A 124 4.20 16.78 34.99
CA ALA A 124 3.49 16.49 36.24
C ALA A 124 2.91 15.05 36.24
N ASP A 125 2.91 14.36 37.38
CA ASP A 125 2.29 13.04 37.47
C ASP A 125 0.74 13.11 37.39
N ASN A 126 0.16 14.26 37.76
CA ASN A 126 -1.27 14.56 37.67
C ASN A 126 -1.53 16.07 37.69
N GLY A 127 -2.75 16.49 37.33
CA GLY A 127 -3.09 17.90 37.20
C GLY A 127 -3.12 18.69 38.51
N PHE A 128 -3.31 18.05 39.68
CA PHE A 128 -3.24 18.76 40.97
C PHE A 128 -1.81 19.13 41.35
N ILE A 129 -0.82 18.30 41.00
CA ILE A 129 0.60 18.65 41.15
C ILE A 129 0.94 19.86 40.27
N ALA A 130 0.40 19.91 39.05
CA ALA A 130 0.57 21.06 38.17
C ALA A 130 -0.07 22.34 38.75
N LEU A 131 -1.27 22.23 39.35
CA LEU A 131 -1.89 23.37 40.05
C LEU A 131 -1.08 23.83 41.26
N ASN A 132 -0.45 22.93 42.01
CA ASN A 132 0.35 23.27 43.17
C ASN A 132 1.53 24.21 42.85
N GLU A 133 2.04 24.22 41.62
CA GLU A 133 3.09 25.18 41.21
C GLU A 133 2.58 26.61 41.03
N LEU A 134 1.26 26.79 40.98
CA LEU A 134 0.59 28.08 40.80
C LEU A 134 0.17 28.72 42.13
N ASP A 135 0.19 27.95 43.22
CA ASP A 135 -0.04 28.44 44.58
C ASP A 135 1.17 29.27 45.04
N SER A 136 0.94 30.57 45.18
CA SER A 136 1.97 31.56 45.47
C SER A 136 2.08 31.89 46.95
N ASN A 137 1.01 31.71 47.71
CA ASN A 137 0.94 32.02 49.14
C ASN A 137 1.10 30.76 50.03
N GLY A 138 1.05 29.57 49.43
CA GLY A 138 1.24 28.27 50.08
C GLY A 138 0.05 27.82 50.92
N ASP A 139 -1.16 28.31 50.63
CA ASP A 139 -2.38 27.97 51.38
C ASP A 139 -3.08 26.70 50.89
N HIS A 140 -2.49 26.02 49.89
CA HIS A 140 -3.02 24.84 49.20
C HIS A 140 -4.33 25.09 48.46
N ARG A 141 -4.58 26.33 48.07
CA ARG A 141 -5.72 26.74 47.24
C ARG A 141 -5.22 27.65 46.12
N ILE A 142 -5.95 27.63 45.00
CA ILE A 142 -5.81 28.67 43.98
C ILE A 142 -6.95 29.64 44.14
N THR A 143 -6.64 30.88 44.53
CA THR A 143 -7.60 31.95 44.79
C THR A 143 -7.19 33.25 44.09
N VAL A 144 -8.00 34.30 44.23
CA VAL A 144 -7.66 35.64 43.71
C VAL A 144 -6.36 36.22 44.27
N GLU A 145 -5.83 35.67 45.37
CA GLU A 145 -4.54 36.05 45.94
C GLU A 145 -3.36 35.51 45.11
N ASP A 146 -3.59 34.49 44.29
CA ASP A 146 -2.59 33.91 43.40
C ASP A 146 -2.56 34.62 42.04
N PRO A 147 -1.39 35.07 41.56
CA PRO A 147 -1.28 35.73 40.27
C PRO A 147 -1.85 34.90 39.10
N ALA A 148 -1.66 33.58 39.16
CA ALA A 148 -2.08 32.66 38.12
C ALA A 148 -3.60 32.47 38.03
N TYR A 149 -4.36 32.81 39.08
CA TYR A 149 -5.81 32.64 39.10
C TYR A 149 -6.51 33.35 37.93
N LYS A 150 -6.02 34.54 37.55
CA LYS A 150 -6.58 35.32 36.43
C LYS A 150 -6.32 34.70 35.05
N GLU A 151 -5.37 33.78 34.98
CA GLU A 151 -4.99 33.09 33.75
C GLU A 151 -5.76 31.77 33.58
N LEU A 152 -6.34 31.25 34.67
CA LEU A 152 -7.12 30.02 34.65
C LEU A 152 -8.48 30.24 33.99
N LYS A 153 -8.81 29.33 33.10
CA LYS A 153 -10.04 29.30 32.34
C LYS A 153 -10.63 27.90 32.39
N VAL A 154 -11.92 27.79 32.09
CA VAL A 154 -12.62 26.52 31.97
C VAL A 154 -13.17 26.42 30.56
N LEU A 155 -12.75 25.37 29.85
CA LEU A 155 -13.17 25.02 28.50
C LEU A 155 -14.39 24.10 28.58
N SER A 156 -15.49 24.45 27.93
CA SER A 156 -16.74 23.68 27.94
C SER A 156 -17.54 23.95 26.65
N ASP A 157 -18.66 23.25 26.47
CA ASP A 157 -19.59 23.43 25.34
C ASP A 157 -20.70 24.44 25.75
N TYR A 158 -20.36 25.74 25.80
CA TYR A 158 -21.31 26.79 26.22
C TYR A 158 -22.32 27.20 25.15
N ASP A 159 -22.02 26.91 23.87
CA ASP A 159 -22.90 27.17 22.74
C ASP A 159 -23.84 26.00 22.42
N ASP A 160 -23.79 24.97 23.26
CA ASP A 160 -24.70 23.84 23.27
C ASP A 160 -24.62 22.95 22.00
N SER A 161 -23.54 23.08 21.22
CA SER A 161 -23.33 22.39 19.94
C SER A 161 -23.07 20.89 20.06
N GLY A 162 -22.78 20.40 21.26
CA GLY A 162 -22.35 19.04 21.53
C GLY A 162 -20.86 18.81 21.29
N ILE A 163 -20.10 19.87 20.99
CA ILE A 163 -18.66 19.82 20.70
C ILE A 163 -17.95 20.90 21.50
N VAL A 164 -17.04 20.50 22.38
CA VAL A 164 -16.15 21.45 23.07
C VAL A 164 -15.22 22.11 22.06
N LYS A 165 -15.34 23.43 21.88
CA LYS A 165 -14.49 24.21 20.97
C LYS A 165 -13.28 24.78 21.71
N LEU A 166 -12.11 24.66 21.10
CA LEU A 166 -10.82 25.03 21.71
C LEU A 166 -10.62 26.53 22.00
N ASN A 167 -11.54 27.37 21.53
CA ASN A 167 -11.58 28.81 21.76
C ASN A 167 -12.74 29.26 22.65
N GLU A 168 -13.45 28.31 23.25
CA GLU A 168 -14.70 28.55 23.96
C GLU A 168 -14.54 28.26 25.46
N PHE A 169 -14.02 29.26 26.17
CA PHE A 169 -13.75 29.15 27.59
C PHE A 169 -14.28 30.35 28.36
N LYS A 170 -14.53 30.16 29.67
CA LYS A 170 -14.84 31.24 30.62
C LYS A 170 -13.76 31.32 31.69
N THR A 171 -13.53 32.52 32.23
CA THR A 171 -12.66 32.69 33.40
C THR A 171 -13.32 32.09 34.64
N LEU A 172 -12.53 31.78 35.67
CA LEU A 172 -13.06 31.30 36.95
C LEU A 172 -14.07 32.29 37.56
N GLU A 173 -13.76 33.59 37.51
CA GLU A 173 -14.63 34.68 37.96
C GLU A 173 -15.97 34.71 37.21
N ALA A 174 -15.97 34.53 35.88
CA ALA A 174 -17.21 34.48 35.09
C ALA A 174 -18.08 33.26 35.40
N LEU A 175 -17.51 32.21 36.00
CA LEU A 175 -18.21 31.03 36.49
C LEU A 175 -18.57 31.13 37.99
N GLY A 176 -18.18 32.23 38.66
CA GLY A 176 -18.38 32.42 40.09
C GLY A 176 -17.56 31.47 40.97
N ILE A 177 -16.51 30.86 40.42
CA ILE A 177 -15.55 30.02 41.15
C ILE A 177 -14.56 30.96 41.83
N ASN A 178 -14.38 30.86 43.15
CA ASN A 178 -13.48 31.74 43.91
C ASN A 178 -12.26 31.03 44.51
N ALA A 179 -12.31 29.69 44.62
CA ALA A 179 -11.19 28.89 45.09
C ALA A 179 -11.21 27.48 44.50
N ILE A 180 -10.04 26.93 44.20
CA ILE A 180 -9.85 25.51 43.86
C ILE A 180 -8.91 24.91 44.90
N ASP A 181 -9.34 23.87 45.61
CA ASP A 181 -8.50 23.14 46.56
C ASP A 181 -7.48 22.28 45.77
N ILE A 182 -6.21 22.36 46.13
CA ILE A 182 -5.12 21.61 45.47
C ILE A 182 -4.97 20.22 46.09
N THR A 183 -5.24 20.10 47.39
CA THR A 183 -5.12 18.82 48.09
C THR A 183 -6.19 17.86 47.57
N CYS A 184 -5.76 16.72 47.04
CA CYS A 184 -6.65 15.73 46.43
C CYS A 184 -6.68 14.40 47.20
N GLU A 185 -7.79 13.71 47.07
CA GLU A 185 -7.99 12.34 47.54
C GLU A 185 -8.01 11.38 46.34
N VAL A 186 -7.77 10.09 46.59
CA VAL A 186 -7.84 9.04 45.55
C VAL A 186 -9.30 8.65 45.30
N GLU A 187 -9.70 8.65 44.04
CA GLU A 187 -11.06 8.28 43.61
C GLU A 187 -11.14 6.89 42.94
N ASN A 188 -10.11 6.45 42.21
CA ASN A 188 -10.00 5.14 41.54
C ASN A 188 -11.32 4.57 40.97
N ARG A 189 -12.04 5.38 40.18
CA ARG A 189 -13.30 5.02 39.51
C ARG A 189 -13.07 4.97 37.99
N THR A 190 -13.74 4.06 37.28
CA THR A 190 -13.85 4.10 35.82
C THR A 190 -15.30 4.41 35.47
N ASP A 191 -15.56 5.36 34.57
CA ASP A 191 -16.92 5.67 34.14
C ASP A 191 -17.41 4.68 33.06
N ASP A 192 -18.70 4.79 32.71
CA ASP A 192 -19.34 3.92 31.71
C ASP A 192 -18.72 4.04 30.32
N GLN A 193 -17.91 5.08 30.07
CA GLN A 193 -17.20 5.32 28.81
C GLN A 193 -15.76 4.79 28.84
N GLY A 194 -15.33 4.18 29.94
CA GLY A 194 -14.00 3.60 30.09
C GLY A 194 -12.89 4.58 30.47
N ASN A 195 -13.22 5.84 30.82
CA ASN A 195 -12.26 6.83 31.28
C ASN A 195 -12.02 6.71 32.79
N GLN A 196 -10.80 6.96 33.25
CA GLN A 196 -10.38 6.65 34.62
C GLN A 196 -10.25 7.91 35.48
N HIS A 197 -11.08 7.99 36.51
CA HIS A 197 -11.14 9.06 37.50
C HIS A 197 -10.26 8.65 38.69
N ARG A 198 -9.04 9.20 38.81
CA ARG A 198 -8.07 8.70 39.81
C ARG A 198 -7.86 9.60 41.01
N GLN A 199 -7.90 10.92 40.86
CA GLN A 199 -7.81 11.86 41.98
C GLN A 199 -8.94 12.87 41.93
N THR A 200 -9.45 13.28 43.09
CA THR A 200 -10.51 14.29 43.19
C THR A 200 -10.25 15.29 44.31
N SER A 201 -10.72 16.50 44.11
CA SER A 201 -10.73 17.57 45.09
C SER A 201 -11.99 18.42 44.90
N LYS A 202 -11.98 19.62 45.43
CA LYS A 202 -13.13 20.51 45.49
C LYS A 202 -12.79 21.89 44.93
N TYR A 203 -13.78 22.52 44.32
CA TYR A 203 -13.75 23.95 44.08
C TYR A 203 -14.93 24.62 44.78
N HIS A 204 -14.77 25.90 45.08
CA HIS A 204 -15.72 26.71 45.83
C HIS A 204 -16.20 27.87 44.98
N THR A 205 -17.43 28.29 45.24
CA THR A 205 -18.02 29.47 44.60
C THR A 205 -18.17 30.62 45.59
N GLU A 206 -18.47 31.82 45.07
CA GLU A 206 -18.74 33.01 45.89
C GLU A 206 -19.85 32.80 46.95
N THR A 207 -20.76 31.86 46.69
CA THR A 207 -21.83 31.47 47.64
C THR A 207 -21.41 30.43 48.68
N ASN A 208 -20.12 30.11 48.78
CA ASN A 208 -19.55 29.00 49.58
C ASN A 208 -20.15 27.63 49.28
N LYS A 209 -20.73 27.44 48.09
CA LYS A 209 -21.07 26.10 47.60
C LYS A 209 -19.81 25.42 47.10
N THR A 210 -19.72 24.13 47.37
CA THR A 210 -18.57 23.30 47.05
C THR A 210 -18.96 22.25 46.03
N PHE A 211 -18.15 22.12 45.00
CA PHE A 211 -18.35 21.22 43.85
C PHE A 211 -17.08 20.43 43.56
N LYS A 212 -17.18 19.46 42.67
CA LYS A 212 -16.13 18.48 42.44
C LYS A 212 -15.21 18.90 41.31
N ILE A 213 -13.91 18.67 41.50
CA ILE A 213 -12.91 18.67 40.43
C ILE A 213 -12.17 17.33 40.46
N THR A 214 -11.97 16.70 39.31
CA THR A 214 -11.39 15.36 39.23
C THR A 214 -10.33 15.31 38.15
N ASN A 215 -9.21 14.67 38.44
CA ASN A 215 -8.18 14.32 37.47
C ASN A 215 -8.57 13.01 36.77
N VAL A 216 -8.92 13.13 35.50
CA VAL A 216 -9.45 12.06 34.66
C VAL A 216 -8.46 11.70 33.57
N TRP A 217 -8.19 10.40 33.41
CA TRP A 217 -7.44 9.81 32.33
C TRP A 217 -8.43 9.48 31.21
N LEU A 218 -8.38 10.29 30.16
CA LEU A 218 -9.21 10.20 28.97
C LEU A 218 -8.56 9.26 27.97
N GLN A 219 -9.37 8.39 27.37
CA GLN A 219 -8.93 7.51 26.30
C GLN A 219 -8.51 8.32 25.07
N GLN A 220 -7.44 7.87 24.42
CA GLN A 220 -6.99 8.36 23.12
C GLN A 220 -6.61 7.20 22.22
N ASN A 221 -6.90 7.34 20.92
CA ASN A 221 -6.48 6.38 19.90
C ASN A 221 -5.30 6.96 19.14
N LEU A 222 -4.11 6.41 19.41
CA LEU A 222 -2.83 6.85 18.85
C LEU A 222 -2.69 6.52 17.36
N THR A 223 -3.54 5.63 16.83
CA THR A 223 -3.56 5.25 15.41
C THR A 223 -4.46 6.14 14.55
N VAL A 224 -5.40 6.87 15.16
CA VAL A 224 -6.31 7.78 14.44
C VAL A 224 -5.92 9.22 14.73
N THR A 225 -5.08 9.80 13.87
CA THR A 225 -4.52 11.15 14.09
C THR A 225 -4.92 12.16 13.01
N ARG A 226 -4.85 13.45 13.37
CA ARG A 226 -4.98 14.59 12.46
C ARG A 226 -3.79 15.52 12.65
N ASP A 227 -3.11 15.82 11.56
CA ASP A 227 -2.07 16.87 11.54
C ASP A 227 -2.73 18.22 11.84
N GLN A 228 -2.09 19.06 12.64
CA GLN A 228 -2.50 20.46 12.70
C GLN A 228 -2.30 21.07 11.31
N HIS A 229 -3.27 21.84 10.81
CA HIS A 229 -3.15 22.38 9.46
C HIS A 229 -1.98 23.37 9.38
N VAL A 230 -0.83 22.91 8.90
CA VAL A 230 0.37 23.71 8.70
C VAL A 230 0.34 24.28 7.30
N TRP A 231 0.55 25.59 7.17
CA TRP A 231 0.76 26.21 5.88
C TRP A 231 2.05 25.67 5.24
N ILE A 232 1.94 25.01 4.09
CA ILE A 232 3.08 24.43 3.36
C ILE A 232 3.53 25.39 2.25
N PRO A 233 4.80 25.81 2.20
CA PRO A 233 5.37 26.61 1.11
C PRO A 233 5.23 25.98 -0.28
N LYS A 234 5.11 26.82 -1.33
CA LYS A 234 4.90 26.37 -2.73
C LYS A 234 5.99 25.45 -3.26
N ASP A 235 7.23 25.64 -2.83
CA ASP A 235 8.36 24.83 -3.25
C ASP A 235 8.32 23.41 -2.66
N ILE A 236 7.65 23.21 -1.52
CA ILE A 236 7.36 21.88 -0.96
C ILE A 236 6.10 21.29 -1.61
N GLN A 237 5.08 22.11 -1.88
CA GLN A 237 3.86 21.66 -2.58
C GLN A 237 4.13 21.07 -3.98
N GLY A 238 5.22 21.48 -4.63
CA GLY A 238 5.65 20.94 -5.92
C GLY A 238 6.28 19.55 -5.85
N LEU A 239 6.58 19.05 -4.65
CA LEU A 239 7.18 17.74 -4.42
C LEU A 239 6.11 16.70 -4.05
N PRO A 240 6.35 15.41 -4.32
CA PRO A 240 5.43 14.36 -3.90
C PRO A 240 5.31 14.32 -2.37
N ASN A 241 4.12 14.00 -1.87
CA ASN A 241 3.85 13.89 -0.44
C ASN A 241 3.60 12.43 -0.04
N ALA A 242 3.96 12.10 1.20
CA ALA A 242 3.53 10.87 1.86
C ALA A 242 2.70 11.21 3.11
N LYS A 243 1.66 10.42 3.36
CA LYS A 243 0.76 10.63 4.50
C LYS A 243 1.46 10.27 5.81
N GLY A 244 1.34 11.12 6.83
CA GLY A 244 1.84 10.86 8.17
C GLY A 244 0.98 9.85 8.94
N PHE A 245 1.58 9.15 9.90
CA PHE A 245 0.92 8.22 10.81
C PHE A 245 1.59 8.27 12.18
N GLY A 246 0.86 7.84 13.23
CA GLY A 246 1.37 7.84 14.60
C GLY A 246 1.75 9.25 15.05
N THR A 247 3.00 9.42 15.46
CA THR A 247 3.58 10.71 15.91
C THR A 247 4.36 11.43 14.80
N SER A 248 4.32 10.95 13.55
CA SER A 248 4.91 11.65 12.40
C SER A 248 3.85 12.24 11.50
N GLY A 249 4.05 13.52 11.15
CA GLY A 249 3.19 14.24 10.21
C GLY A 249 3.46 13.86 8.78
N SER A 250 2.73 14.48 7.86
CA SER A 250 2.99 14.26 6.43
C SER A 250 4.45 14.58 6.08
N LEU A 251 4.95 13.98 5.01
CA LEU A 251 6.30 14.26 4.53
C LEU A 251 6.48 15.75 4.22
N HIS A 252 5.45 16.42 3.70
CA HIS A 252 5.41 17.88 3.51
C HIS A 252 5.58 18.65 4.83
N THR A 253 4.83 18.25 5.86
CA THR A 253 4.95 18.85 7.20
C THR A 253 6.37 18.66 7.76
N ALA A 254 6.95 17.46 7.57
CA ALA A 254 8.31 17.16 7.99
C ALA A 254 9.35 17.98 7.21
N MET A 255 9.21 18.12 5.90
CA MET A 255 10.09 18.97 5.07
C MET A 255 10.03 20.44 5.49
N PHE A 256 8.84 20.94 5.89
CA PHE A 256 8.69 22.30 6.38
C PHE A 256 9.34 22.52 7.76
N LYS A 257 9.26 21.51 8.64
CA LYS A 257 9.88 21.52 9.97
C LYS A 257 11.41 21.37 9.86
N ASP A 258 11.93 20.63 8.87
CA ASP A 258 13.36 20.43 8.63
C ASP A 258 14.07 21.71 8.16
N LYS A 259 14.74 22.39 9.09
CA LYS A 259 15.51 23.61 8.80
C LYS A 259 16.82 23.34 8.04
N SER A 260 17.29 22.10 7.98
CA SER A 260 18.50 21.74 7.22
C SER A 260 18.25 21.65 5.72
N GLY A 261 17.00 21.38 5.31
CA GLY A 261 16.62 21.11 3.92
C GLY A 261 17.03 19.73 3.42
N GLN A 262 17.58 18.85 4.28
CA GLN A 262 18.00 17.51 3.94
C GLN A 262 16.85 16.67 3.39
N LEU A 263 15.69 16.71 4.04
CA LEU A 263 14.55 15.88 3.65
C LEU A 263 14.02 16.28 2.26
N LYS A 264 13.99 17.59 1.98
CA LYS A 264 13.65 18.11 0.66
C LYS A 264 14.63 17.62 -0.41
N ALA A 265 15.93 17.72 -0.13
CA ALA A 265 16.97 17.26 -1.06
C ALA A 265 16.89 15.74 -1.34
N LEU A 266 16.54 14.92 -0.34
CA LEU A 266 16.34 13.48 -0.52
C LEU A 266 15.13 13.18 -1.41
N VAL A 267 14.02 13.92 -1.24
CA VAL A 267 12.83 13.77 -2.10
C VAL A 267 13.14 14.21 -3.54
N ASP A 268 13.85 15.33 -3.71
CA ASP A 268 14.33 15.76 -5.04
C ASP A 268 15.24 14.69 -5.68
N ALA A 269 16.18 14.11 -4.92
CA ALA A 269 17.03 13.03 -5.41
C ALA A 269 16.21 11.79 -5.81
N PHE A 270 15.19 11.42 -5.04
CA PHE A 270 14.32 10.27 -5.35
C PHE A 270 13.60 10.45 -6.69
N ILE A 271 13.12 11.65 -6.99
CA ILE A 271 12.44 11.97 -8.26
C ILE A 271 13.40 11.88 -9.46
N ASN A 272 14.66 12.30 -9.25
CA ASN A 272 15.65 12.44 -10.32
C ASN A 272 16.62 11.25 -10.45
N ALA A 273 16.57 10.29 -9.52
CA ALA A 273 17.38 9.08 -9.58
C ALA A 273 17.11 8.32 -10.89
N GLU A 274 18.14 7.69 -11.45
CA GLU A 274 18.04 6.99 -12.74
C GLU A 274 17.63 5.53 -12.55
N THR A 275 18.07 4.89 -11.46
CA THR A 275 17.87 3.45 -11.22
C THR A 275 16.85 3.15 -10.12
N HIS A 276 16.16 2.02 -10.26
CA HIS A 276 15.26 1.44 -9.26
C HIS A 276 15.98 1.25 -7.92
N LEU A 277 17.19 0.68 -7.95
CA LEU A 277 17.95 0.41 -6.72
C LEU A 277 18.29 1.70 -5.96
N GLU A 278 18.62 2.77 -6.69
CA GLU A 278 18.85 4.08 -6.09
C GLU A 278 17.56 4.66 -5.50
N ARG A 279 16.42 4.58 -6.21
CA ARG A 279 15.12 5.01 -5.70
C ARG A 279 14.69 4.25 -4.44
N VAL A 280 14.92 2.93 -4.39
CA VAL A 280 14.65 2.12 -3.19
C VAL A 280 15.50 2.59 -2.00
N ARG A 281 16.79 2.84 -2.22
CA ARG A 281 17.70 3.36 -1.18
C ARG A 281 17.29 4.75 -0.69
N LEU A 282 16.95 5.64 -1.61
CA LEU A 282 16.52 7.00 -1.30
C LEU A 282 15.19 7.00 -0.54
N ASN A 283 14.24 6.15 -0.91
CA ASN A 283 12.99 5.97 -0.16
C ASN A 283 13.24 5.58 1.30
N GLU A 284 14.19 4.68 1.55
CA GLU A 284 14.60 4.30 2.91
C GLU A 284 15.23 5.48 3.67
N GLN A 285 16.12 6.24 3.02
CA GLN A 285 16.74 7.42 3.61
C GLN A 285 15.72 8.52 3.91
N ILE A 286 14.74 8.71 3.04
CA ILE A 286 13.60 9.63 3.27
C ILE A 286 12.86 9.20 4.53
N ILE A 287 12.52 7.92 4.68
CA ILE A 287 11.82 7.40 5.86
C ILE A 287 12.62 7.65 7.15
N PHE A 288 13.92 7.39 7.13
CA PHE A 288 14.78 7.63 8.30
C PHE A 288 14.91 9.11 8.64
N ALA A 289 15.13 9.98 7.66
CA ALA A 289 15.20 11.42 7.88
C ALA A 289 13.85 11.99 8.34
N TRP A 290 12.75 11.52 7.76
CA TRP A 290 11.37 11.88 8.12
C TRP A 290 11.05 11.52 9.58
N THR A 291 11.52 10.36 10.04
CA THR A 291 11.32 9.86 11.41
C THR A 291 12.48 10.20 12.36
N GLN A 292 13.39 11.09 11.96
CA GLN A 292 14.54 11.56 12.75
C GLN A 292 15.43 10.42 13.28
N GLN A 293 15.60 9.35 12.49
CA GLN A 293 16.49 8.24 12.80
C GLN A 293 17.90 8.56 12.28
N PRO A 294 18.87 8.87 13.16
CA PRO A 294 20.19 9.35 12.75
C PRO A 294 20.95 8.26 11.98
N GLU A 295 21.88 8.65 11.09
CA GLU A 295 22.68 7.72 10.27
C GLU A 295 23.47 6.67 11.05
N LYS A 296 23.71 6.89 12.36
CA LYS A 296 24.43 5.94 13.19
C LYS A 296 23.57 4.71 13.47
N TYR A 297 23.78 3.66 12.68
CA TYR A 297 23.10 2.38 12.86
C TYR A 297 23.84 1.48 13.85
N SER A 298 23.07 0.80 14.70
CA SER A 298 23.52 -0.35 15.49
C SER A 298 22.70 -1.56 15.09
N THR A 299 23.31 -2.74 15.06
CA THR A 299 22.55 -3.98 14.85
C THR A 299 21.71 -4.29 16.07
N TYR A 300 20.45 -4.66 15.84
CA TYR A 300 19.56 -5.07 16.93
C TYR A 300 19.98 -6.47 17.44
N TYR A 301 20.48 -6.59 18.67
CA TYR A 301 20.74 -7.86 19.38
C TYR A 301 21.40 -8.99 18.56
N GLN A 302 22.58 -8.76 17.96
CA GLN A 302 23.27 -9.75 17.12
C GLN A 302 22.41 -10.31 15.96
N ALA A 303 21.29 -9.65 15.65
CA ALA A 303 20.42 -9.97 14.52
C ALA A 303 20.78 -9.07 13.33
N PRO A 304 20.65 -9.56 12.10
CA PRO A 304 20.97 -8.82 10.88
C PRO A 304 19.83 -7.83 10.55
N MET A 305 19.62 -6.83 11.40
CA MET A 305 18.63 -5.77 11.20
C MET A 305 19.16 -4.42 11.64
N ASP A 306 18.88 -3.40 10.82
CA ASP A 306 19.13 -2.00 11.13
C ASP A 306 18.11 -1.50 12.16
N ALA A 307 18.58 -1.09 13.35
CA ALA A 307 17.71 -0.58 14.41
C ALA A 307 16.89 0.66 14.03
N ARG A 308 17.34 1.44 13.02
CA ARG A 308 16.60 2.61 12.52
C ARG A 308 15.24 2.24 11.94
N ARG A 309 15.11 1.05 11.35
CA ARG A 309 13.84 0.51 10.85
C ARG A 309 12.82 0.35 11.97
N ILE A 310 13.25 -0.13 13.14
CA ILE A 310 12.38 -0.24 14.32
C ILE A 310 11.97 1.15 14.81
N GLY A 311 12.94 2.06 14.97
CA GLY A 311 12.64 3.42 15.42
C GLY A 311 11.68 4.16 14.48
N ALA A 312 11.80 3.97 13.16
CA ALA A 312 10.85 4.50 12.19
C ALA A 312 9.44 3.91 12.38
N LEU A 313 9.32 2.59 12.55
CA LEU A 313 8.03 1.94 12.83
C LEU A 313 7.41 2.44 14.14
N GLU A 314 8.18 2.63 15.21
CA GLU A 314 7.68 3.15 16.48
C GLU A 314 7.08 4.56 16.33
N VAL A 315 7.70 5.41 15.52
CA VAL A 315 7.17 6.75 15.20
C VAL A 315 5.86 6.63 14.43
N PHE A 316 5.78 5.80 13.39
CA PHE A 316 4.55 5.64 12.61
C PHE A 316 3.42 4.90 13.33
N TYR A 317 3.75 4.05 14.30
CA TYR A 317 2.76 3.42 15.18
C TYR A 317 2.41 4.30 16.39
N GLY A 318 3.17 5.36 16.66
CA GLY A 318 2.99 6.26 17.79
C GLY A 318 3.25 5.62 19.15
N HIS A 319 3.90 4.46 19.21
CA HIS A 319 4.23 3.78 20.46
C HIS A 319 5.48 2.91 20.30
N LYS A 320 6.12 2.60 21.43
CA LYS A 320 7.26 1.70 21.44
C LYS A 320 6.82 0.28 21.13
N LEU A 321 7.53 -0.35 20.21
CA LEU A 321 7.27 -1.73 19.85
C LEU A 321 7.66 -2.63 21.03
N PRO A 322 6.82 -3.62 21.39
CA PRO A 322 7.09 -4.45 22.55
C PRO A 322 8.42 -5.17 22.38
N ARG A 323 9.26 -5.13 23.42
CA ARG A 323 10.48 -5.93 23.48
C ARG A 323 10.06 -7.41 23.55
N PRO A 324 10.22 -8.20 22.48
CA PRO A 324 9.63 -9.52 22.48
C PRO A 324 10.50 -10.52 23.24
N ASN A 325 9.88 -11.55 23.83
CA ASN A 325 10.57 -12.69 24.43
C ASN A 325 10.89 -13.73 23.32
N GLY A 326 12.17 -14.02 23.01
CA GLY A 326 12.56 -15.08 22.05
C GLY A 326 13.96 -14.91 21.40
N ILE A 327 14.20 -15.55 20.24
CA ILE A 327 15.49 -15.53 19.51
C ILE A 327 15.51 -14.37 18.49
N GLY A 328 16.56 -13.53 18.52
CA GLY A 328 16.70 -12.30 17.72
C GLY A 328 16.40 -12.39 16.21
N ARG A 329 16.62 -13.55 15.57
CA ARG A 329 16.42 -13.72 14.11
C ARG A 329 14.95 -13.66 13.67
N GLN A 330 14.03 -14.27 14.42
CA GLN A 330 12.60 -14.27 14.06
C GLN A 330 12.02 -12.85 14.14
N PHE A 331 12.49 -12.04 15.08
CA PHE A 331 12.09 -10.64 15.24
C PHE A 331 12.62 -9.76 14.12
N ALA A 332 13.89 -9.96 13.74
CA ALA A 332 14.46 -9.27 12.59
C ALA A 332 13.65 -9.55 11.32
N GLN A 333 13.19 -10.79 11.09
CA GLN A 333 12.34 -11.11 9.95
C GLN A 333 10.99 -10.39 10.01
N LEU A 334 10.31 -10.41 11.15
CA LEU A 334 9.00 -9.77 11.31
C LEU A 334 9.07 -8.25 11.11
N TYR A 335 9.96 -7.55 11.80
CA TYR A 335 10.04 -6.10 11.72
C TYR A 335 10.68 -5.60 10.43
N ASN A 336 11.60 -6.36 9.82
CA ASN A 336 12.03 -6.04 8.45
C ASN A 336 10.85 -6.15 7.49
N LYS A 337 10.06 -7.22 7.55
CA LYS A 337 8.87 -7.36 6.71
C LYS A 337 7.89 -6.18 6.90
N GLN A 338 7.56 -5.83 8.14
CA GLN A 338 6.68 -4.69 8.43
C GLN A 338 7.24 -3.36 7.91
N PHE A 339 8.55 -3.15 8.06
CA PHE A 339 9.21 -1.96 7.53
C PHE A 339 9.22 -1.95 6.01
N ASP A 340 9.46 -3.09 5.35
CA ASP A 340 9.48 -3.20 3.89
C ASP A 340 8.07 -2.96 3.31
N GLU A 341 7.02 -3.49 3.94
CA GLU A 341 5.61 -3.22 3.61
C GLU A 341 5.26 -1.72 3.74
N PHE A 342 5.72 -1.09 4.82
CA PHE A 342 5.57 0.35 5.00
C PHE A 342 6.35 1.14 3.94
N ALA A 343 7.59 0.74 3.67
CA ALA A 343 8.44 1.40 2.68
C ALA A 343 7.85 1.28 1.28
N ASP A 344 7.21 0.17 0.91
CA ASP A 344 6.46 0.01 -0.34
C ASP A 344 5.32 1.02 -0.43
N THR A 345 4.58 1.24 0.67
CA THR A 345 3.51 2.24 0.73
C THR A 345 4.03 3.66 0.51
N VAL A 346 5.13 4.03 1.17
CA VAL A 346 5.78 5.33 0.96
C VAL A 346 6.27 5.44 -0.49
N PHE A 347 6.89 4.38 -1.01
CA PHE A 347 7.38 4.34 -2.39
C PHE A 347 6.24 4.57 -3.39
N TYR A 348 5.10 3.91 -3.21
CA TYR A 348 3.88 4.12 -3.99
C TYR A 348 3.42 5.58 -3.94
N GLN A 349 3.28 6.14 -2.74
CA GLN A 349 2.81 7.52 -2.57
C GLN A 349 3.73 8.52 -3.28
N LEU A 350 5.05 8.34 -3.18
CA LEU A 350 6.00 9.25 -3.82
C LEU A 350 6.09 9.06 -5.34
N SER A 351 6.18 7.82 -5.80
CA SER A 351 6.35 7.50 -7.22
C SER A 351 5.11 7.81 -8.04
N SER A 352 3.91 7.51 -7.53
CA SER A 352 2.63 7.80 -8.20
C SER A 352 2.35 9.31 -8.37
N GLN A 353 2.96 10.16 -7.56
CA GLN A 353 2.89 11.62 -7.65
C GLN A 353 4.06 12.23 -8.45
N SER A 354 5.00 11.41 -8.91
CA SER A 354 6.21 11.85 -9.61
C SER A 354 6.42 11.09 -10.93
N PHE A 355 7.44 10.26 -11.04
CA PHE A 355 7.86 9.63 -12.30
C PHE A 355 6.91 8.52 -12.79
N LEU A 356 6.05 7.95 -11.92
CA LEU A 356 5.01 7.00 -12.33
C LEU A 356 3.63 7.63 -12.53
N LYS A 357 3.51 8.96 -12.37
CA LYS A 357 2.22 9.67 -12.43
C LYS A 357 1.43 9.38 -13.70
N ALA A 358 2.09 9.35 -14.86
CA ALA A 358 1.44 9.09 -16.15
C ALA A 358 0.78 7.69 -16.25
N TYR A 359 1.26 6.71 -15.48
CA TYR A 359 0.68 5.37 -15.41
C TYR A 359 -0.49 5.33 -14.42
N PHE A 360 -0.28 5.85 -13.21
CA PHE A 360 -1.27 5.84 -12.14
C PHE A 360 -2.48 6.76 -12.40
N GLU A 361 -2.32 7.85 -13.15
CA GLU A 361 -3.44 8.70 -13.60
C GLU A 361 -4.35 8.01 -14.62
N LYS A 362 -3.87 6.98 -15.31
CA LYS A 362 -4.65 6.18 -16.26
C LYS A 362 -5.35 4.99 -15.61
N ALA A 363 -4.95 4.63 -14.39
CA ALA A 363 -5.61 3.59 -13.61
C ALA A 363 -7.02 4.06 -13.24
N LEU A 364 -8.03 3.23 -13.52
CA LEU A 364 -9.30 3.36 -12.83
C LEU A 364 -9.21 2.59 -11.51
N TRP A 365 -9.78 3.14 -10.46
CA TRP A 365 -9.78 2.54 -9.12
C TRP A 365 -11.22 2.27 -8.70
N SER A 366 -11.47 1.08 -8.15
CA SER A 366 -12.73 0.73 -7.51
C SER A 366 -12.49 0.32 -6.07
N ARG A 367 -13.34 0.76 -5.15
CA ARG A 367 -13.29 0.33 -3.74
C ARG A 367 -14.28 -0.80 -3.52
N ASP A 368 -13.78 -1.96 -3.08
CA ASP A 368 -14.63 -3.01 -2.53
C ASP A 368 -14.96 -2.65 -1.08
N GLN A 369 -16.24 -2.36 -0.81
CA GLN A 369 -16.71 -1.97 0.51
C GLN A 369 -16.72 -3.13 1.50
N LEU A 370 -16.84 -4.38 1.03
CA LEU A 370 -16.88 -5.57 1.89
C LEU A 370 -15.47 -6.07 2.23
N ALA A 371 -14.55 -6.01 1.27
CA ALA A 371 -13.17 -6.42 1.48
C ALA A 371 -12.28 -5.30 2.07
N GLU A 372 -12.77 -4.05 2.08
CA GLU A 372 -12.01 -2.85 2.43
C GLU A 372 -10.72 -2.71 1.60
N VAL A 373 -10.80 -2.98 0.30
CA VAL A 373 -9.65 -2.98 -0.63
C VAL A 373 -9.88 -2.01 -1.78
N TYR A 374 -8.82 -1.33 -2.21
CA TYR A 374 -8.80 -0.61 -3.48
C TYR A 374 -8.25 -1.52 -4.58
N ALA A 375 -9.07 -1.77 -5.59
CA ALA A 375 -8.73 -2.59 -6.75
C ALA A 375 -8.43 -1.68 -7.96
N GLY A 376 -7.23 -1.82 -8.52
CA GLY A 376 -6.82 -1.15 -9.75
C GLY A 376 -7.30 -1.90 -11.01
N HIS A 377 -7.70 -1.15 -12.02
CA HIS A 377 -8.06 -1.65 -13.35
C HIS A 377 -6.92 -1.38 -14.33
N TYR A 378 -6.10 -2.40 -14.59
CA TYR A 378 -4.82 -2.27 -15.30
C TYR A 378 -4.90 -2.40 -16.83
N GLN A 379 -6.07 -2.67 -17.41
CA GLN A 379 -6.23 -2.97 -18.86
C GLN A 379 -5.70 -1.86 -19.77
N LYS A 380 -5.78 -0.59 -19.34
CA LYS A 380 -5.26 0.57 -20.10
C LYS A 380 -3.78 0.85 -19.84
N ILE A 381 -3.23 0.27 -18.78
CA ILE A 381 -1.84 0.46 -18.37
C ILE A 381 -0.96 -0.59 -19.03
N VAL A 382 -1.41 -1.84 -19.07
CA VAL A 382 -0.64 -2.97 -19.62
C VAL A 382 -0.06 -2.65 -21.01
N PRO A 383 -0.82 -2.14 -22.00
CA PRO A 383 -0.24 -1.79 -23.31
C PRO A 383 0.90 -0.78 -23.21
N LEU A 384 0.82 0.18 -22.28
CA LEU A 384 1.87 1.20 -22.07
C LEU A 384 3.13 0.62 -21.45
N LEU A 385 3.01 -0.43 -20.63
CA LEU A 385 4.16 -1.13 -20.04
C LEU A 385 4.92 -1.91 -21.11
N PHE A 386 4.20 -2.62 -21.98
CA PHE A 386 4.79 -3.33 -23.12
C PHE A 386 5.36 -2.36 -24.16
N ASP A 387 4.67 -1.26 -24.47
CA ASP A 387 5.18 -0.22 -25.36
C ASP A 387 6.46 0.41 -24.80
N LEU A 388 6.59 0.56 -23.47
CA LEU A 388 7.82 1.05 -22.85
C LEU A 388 8.98 0.07 -23.07
N ALA A 389 8.77 -1.22 -22.79
CA ALA A 389 9.78 -2.26 -23.01
C ALA A 389 10.22 -2.38 -24.46
N TYR A 390 9.29 -2.21 -25.40
CA TYR A 390 9.57 -2.26 -26.82
C TYR A 390 10.38 -1.06 -27.33
N ASN A 391 10.03 0.15 -26.89
CA ASN A 391 10.64 1.37 -27.40
C ASN A 391 11.96 1.75 -26.69
N ASP A 392 12.09 1.43 -25.40
CA ASP A 392 13.27 1.77 -24.59
C ASP A 392 13.53 0.70 -23.52
N PRO A 393 14.15 -0.44 -23.89
CA PRO A 393 14.36 -1.56 -22.98
C PRO A 393 15.15 -1.21 -21.71
N VAL A 394 16.15 -0.33 -21.83
CA VAL A 394 16.99 0.07 -20.69
C VAL A 394 16.16 0.86 -19.68
N LYS A 395 15.37 1.83 -20.14
CA LYS A 395 14.50 2.60 -19.26
C LYS A 395 13.34 1.76 -18.71
N ALA A 396 12.82 0.84 -19.52
CA ALA A 396 11.75 -0.05 -19.13
C ALA A 396 12.14 -0.92 -17.93
N GLN A 397 13.36 -1.47 -17.93
CA GLN A 397 13.85 -2.28 -16.81
C GLN A 397 13.70 -1.55 -15.46
N GLU A 398 14.03 -0.27 -15.42
CA GLU A 398 13.99 0.52 -14.19
C GLU A 398 12.55 0.92 -13.82
N ILE A 399 11.78 1.44 -14.78
CA ILE A 399 10.41 1.92 -14.54
C ILE A 399 9.44 0.79 -14.22
N LEU A 400 9.57 -0.38 -14.86
CA LEU A 400 8.69 -1.51 -14.61
C LEU A 400 8.92 -2.09 -13.20
N ARG A 401 10.18 -2.16 -12.74
CA ARG A 401 10.50 -2.56 -11.36
C ARG A 401 9.92 -1.59 -10.33
N ASP A 402 10.01 -0.29 -10.59
CA ASP A 402 9.36 0.71 -9.75
C ASP A 402 7.84 0.57 -9.77
N PHE A 403 7.25 0.35 -10.95
CA PHE A 403 5.82 0.17 -11.10
C PHE A 403 5.33 -1.05 -10.32
N ALA A 404 6.02 -2.18 -10.39
CA ALA A 404 5.71 -3.36 -9.60
C ALA A 404 5.78 -3.10 -8.10
N LYS A 405 6.84 -2.42 -7.63
CA LYS A 405 6.97 -2.04 -6.22
C LYS A 405 5.85 -1.06 -5.79
N ALA A 406 5.51 -0.10 -6.62
CA ALA A 406 4.42 0.84 -6.36
C ALA A 406 3.06 0.15 -6.31
N VAL A 407 2.80 -0.83 -7.19
CA VAL A 407 1.57 -1.65 -7.18
C VAL A 407 1.48 -2.48 -5.90
N ARG A 408 2.60 -3.06 -5.41
CA ARG A 408 2.65 -3.69 -4.07
C ARG A 408 2.32 -2.69 -2.97
N GLY A 409 2.85 -1.47 -3.06
CA GLY A 409 2.61 -0.39 -2.10
C GLY A 409 1.19 0.18 -2.05
N VAL A 410 0.33 -0.15 -3.02
CA VAL A 410 -1.10 0.22 -2.96
C VAL A 410 -1.81 -0.52 -1.83
N ASP A 411 -1.46 -1.76 -1.58
CA ASP A 411 -1.91 -2.51 -0.41
C ASP A 411 -0.84 -3.57 -0.10
N PRO A 412 0.16 -3.25 0.73
CA PRO A 412 1.26 -4.18 0.97
C PRO A 412 0.81 -5.41 1.78
N TYR A 413 -0.38 -5.38 2.39
CA TYR A 413 -0.89 -6.45 3.24
C TYR A 413 -1.76 -7.44 2.47
N LYS A 414 -2.30 -7.03 1.31
CA LYS A 414 -3.13 -7.88 0.44
C LYS A 414 -2.60 -7.84 -1.00
N PRO A 415 -2.23 -8.99 -1.59
CA PRO A 415 -1.62 -9.04 -2.93
C PRO A 415 -2.57 -8.72 -4.09
N ILE A 416 -3.81 -8.29 -3.80
CA ILE A 416 -4.89 -8.09 -4.77
C ILE A 416 -4.49 -7.25 -5.99
N ASN A 417 -3.74 -6.16 -5.80
CA ASN A 417 -3.33 -5.30 -6.91
C ASN A 417 -2.24 -5.94 -7.77
N VAL A 418 -1.37 -6.74 -7.17
CA VAL A 418 -0.38 -7.56 -7.89
C VAL A 418 -1.11 -8.64 -8.70
N GLU A 419 -2.11 -9.30 -8.12
CA GLU A 419 -2.92 -10.32 -8.79
C GLU A 419 -3.75 -9.73 -9.94
N LEU A 420 -4.35 -8.56 -9.74
CA LEU A 420 -5.11 -7.86 -10.78
C LEU A 420 -4.21 -7.39 -11.92
N LEU A 421 -3.01 -6.88 -11.61
CA LEU A 421 -2.02 -6.55 -12.64
C LEU A 421 -1.60 -7.81 -13.41
N ARG A 422 -1.33 -8.90 -12.69
CA ARG A 422 -0.96 -10.19 -13.28
C ARG A 422 -2.04 -10.68 -14.23
N LYS A 423 -3.30 -10.69 -13.80
CA LYS A 423 -4.44 -11.08 -14.63
C LYS A 423 -4.55 -10.20 -15.87
N ALA A 424 -4.46 -8.87 -15.73
CA ALA A 424 -4.56 -7.95 -16.87
C ALA A 424 -3.44 -8.17 -17.89
N ILE A 425 -2.25 -8.57 -17.44
CA ILE A 425 -1.13 -8.95 -18.33
C ILE A 425 -1.43 -10.27 -19.03
N GLY A 426 -1.91 -11.29 -18.31
CA GLY A 426 -2.33 -12.55 -18.91
C GLY A 426 -3.41 -12.37 -19.98
N ASP A 427 -4.48 -11.64 -19.65
CA ASP A 427 -5.56 -11.30 -20.60
C ASP A 427 -4.99 -10.59 -21.85
N PHE A 428 -4.11 -9.61 -21.65
CA PHE A 428 -3.49 -8.87 -22.77
C PHE A 428 -2.66 -9.76 -23.69
N ILE A 429 -1.96 -10.75 -23.13
CA ILE A 429 -1.17 -11.67 -23.94
C ILE A 429 -2.06 -12.70 -24.66
N GLY A 430 -3.01 -13.30 -23.96
CA GLY A 430 -3.92 -14.32 -24.51
C GLY A 430 -4.83 -13.79 -25.62
N ASP A 431 -5.11 -12.48 -25.66
CA ASP A 431 -5.90 -11.83 -26.71
C ASP A 431 -5.16 -11.66 -28.06
N GLY A 432 -3.92 -12.17 -28.19
CA GLY A 432 -3.17 -12.13 -29.45
C GLY A 432 -2.57 -10.75 -29.79
N HIS A 433 -2.50 -9.85 -28.82
CA HIS A 433 -1.89 -8.51 -28.98
C HIS A 433 -0.36 -8.52 -29.06
N MET A 434 0.26 -9.71 -29.02
CA MET A 434 1.71 -9.89 -28.95
C MET A 434 2.44 -9.74 -30.27
N SER A 435 1.73 -9.82 -31.39
CA SER A 435 2.31 -9.80 -32.75
C SER A 435 3.22 -8.61 -33.05
N ARG A 436 3.11 -7.51 -32.30
CA ARG A 436 3.96 -6.31 -32.45
C ARG A 436 5.18 -6.25 -31.54
N TYR A 437 5.31 -7.12 -30.53
CA TYR A 437 6.38 -7.05 -29.53
C TYR A 437 7.39 -8.18 -29.71
N SER A 438 8.68 -7.88 -29.55
CA SER A 438 9.72 -8.92 -29.54
C SER A 438 9.69 -9.72 -28.23
N ALA A 439 10.07 -10.99 -28.29
CA ALA A 439 10.22 -11.87 -27.13
C ALA A 439 11.03 -11.22 -26.01
N SER A 440 12.13 -10.55 -26.34
CA SER A 440 12.95 -9.82 -25.37
C SER A 440 12.19 -8.70 -24.65
N SER A 441 11.27 -8.01 -25.34
CA SER A 441 10.44 -6.95 -24.74
C SER A 441 9.38 -7.55 -23.81
N VAL A 442 8.81 -8.69 -24.20
CA VAL A 442 7.84 -9.45 -23.39
C VAL A 442 8.52 -9.97 -22.13
N ASN A 443 9.63 -10.68 -22.28
CA ASN A 443 10.39 -11.22 -21.16
C ASN A 443 10.90 -10.11 -20.23
N LEU A 444 11.41 -9.01 -20.78
CA LEU A 444 11.77 -7.84 -19.97
C LEU A 444 10.57 -7.31 -19.17
N THR A 445 9.39 -7.23 -19.79
CA THR A 445 8.19 -6.74 -19.12
C THR A 445 7.80 -7.65 -17.96
N LEU A 446 7.75 -8.95 -18.22
CA LEU A 446 7.34 -9.96 -17.24
C LEU A 446 8.36 -10.07 -16.09
N SER A 447 9.65 -10.18 -16.40
CA SER A 447 10.72 -10.28 -15.39
C SER A 447 10.90 -8.99 -14.56
N ALA A 448 10.58 -7.83 -15.11
CA ALA A 448 10.62 -6.58 -14.35
C ALA A 448 9.38 -6.39 -13.46
N LEU A 449 8.23 -6.95 -13.86
CA LEU A 449 6.96 -6.81 -13.12
C LEU A 449 6.74 -7.92 -12.07
N PHE A 450 7.29 -9.10 -12.31
CA PHE A 450 7.19 -10.26 -11.43
C PHE A 450 8.61 -10.64 -10.98
N ASP A 451 8.85 -10.67 -9.67
CA ASP A 451 10.15 -11.03 -9.10
C ASP A 451 10.62 -12.38 -9.66
N VAL A 452 11.71 -12.33 -10.44
CA VAL A 452 12.26 -13.48 -11.18
C VAL A 452 12.87 -14.49 -10.21
N SER A 453 12.20 -15.62 -10.08
CA SER A 453 12.89 -16.89 -9.89
C SER A 453 13.86 -17.05 -11.08
N HIS A 454 15.16 -17.24 -10.84
CA HIS A 454 16.11 -17.70 -11.88
C HIS A 454 16.29 -19.22 -11.79
N SER A 455 15.36 -19.89 -11.11
CA SER A 455 15.41 -21.32 -10.84
C SER A 455 14.40 -22.02 -11.73
N ALA A 456 14.77 -23.22 -12.17
CA ALA A 456 13.82 -24.17 -12.74
C ALA A 456 12.61 -24.36 -11.83
N ASP A 457 11.45 -23.95 -12.32
CA ASP A 457 10.17 -23.98 -11.65
C ASP A 457 9.29 -25.10 -12.22
N VAL A 458 8.43 -25.66 -11.36
CA VAL A 458 7.42 -26.65 -11.76
C VAL A 458 6.05 -26.10 -11.41
N PHE A 459 5.26 -25.75 -12.43
CA PHE A 459 3.87 -25.35 -12.28
C PHE A 459 2.95 -26.51 -12.66
N VAL A 460 1.98 -26.78 -11.79
CA VAL A 460 0.94 -27.77 -12.05
C VAL A 460 -0.42 -27.14 -11.79
N GLY A 461 -1.12 -26.84 -12.87
CA GLY A 461 -2.44 -26.24 -12.92
C GLY A 461 -3.54 -27.18 -12.44
N ASN A 462 -4.78 -26.77 -12.66
CA ASN A 462 -5.96 -27.43 -12.12
C ASN A 462 -7.07 -27.67 -13.15
N LYS A 463 -8.32 -27.29 -12.87
CA LYS A 463 -9.46 -27.46 -13.81
C LYS A 463 -10.10 -26.12 -14.19
N VAL A 464 -9.49 -25.03 -13.78
CA VAL A 464 -9.88 -23.66 -14.13
C VAL A 464 -8.74 -23.02 -14.86
N ASP A 465 -9.05 -21.97 -15.63
CA ASP A 465 -8.10 -21.10 -16.32
C ASP A 465 -6.95 -20.68 -15.40
N ASN A 466 -5.73 -20.96 -15.83
CA ASN A 466 -4.50 -20.70 -15.10
C ASN A 466 -3.60 -19.76 -15.87
N LEU A 467 -2.88 -18.94 -15.11
CA LEU A 467 -1.88 -18.01 -15.64
C LEU A 467 -0.56 -18.30 -14.95
N ALA A 468 0.41 -18.80 -15.72
CA ALA A 468 1.71 -19.21 -15.21
C ALA A 468 2.85 -18.51 -15.97
N PHE A 469 3.88 -18.12 -15.23
CA PHE A 469 5.12 -17.53 -15.75
C PHE A 469 6.28 -18.29 -15.10
N GLY A 470 7.08 -19.00 -15.89
CA GLY A 470 8.34 -19.62 -15.46
C GLY A 470 9.44 -18.58 -15.24
N LEU A 471 9.44 -17.54 -16.09
CA LEU A 471 10.34 -16.40 -16.09
C LEU A 471 11.78 -16.75 -16.44
N GLY A 472 12.54 -17.42 -15.58
CA GLY A 472 13.95 -17.71 -15.85
C GLY A 472 14.37 -19.00 -15.18
N GLY A 473 15.09 -19.84 -15.92
CA GLY A 473 15.31 -21.22 -15.49
C GLY A 473 14.90 -22.17 -16.62
N ASN A 474 14.95 -23.46 -16.36
CA ASN A 474 14.40 -24.45 -17.27
C ASN A 474 13.11 -24.96 -16.64
N ASP A 475 11.98 -24.47 -17.10
CA ASP A 475 10.72 -24.57 -16.39
C ASP A 475 9.82 -25.67 -16.97
N LEU A 476 8.95 -26.21 -16.12
CA LEU A 476 7.97 -27.23 -16.51
C LEU A 476 6.58 -26.77 -16.09
N LEU A 477 5.76 -26.34 -17.06
CA LEU A 477 4.45 -25.75 -16.81
C LEU A 477 3.34 -26.64 -17.38
N TYR A 478 2.41 -27.08 -16.53
CA TYR A 478 1.19 -27.80 -16.93
C TYR A 478 -0.05 -26.96 -16.63
N GLY A 479 -0.87 -26.61 -17.62
CA GLY A 479 -2.17 -25.94 -17.44
C GLY A 479 -3.27 -26.89 -16.95
N LYS A 480 -3.31 -28.08 -17.57
CA LYS A 480 -4.26 -29.18 -17.38
C LYS A 480 -5.63 -28.97 -18.00
N ALA A 481 -6.51 -28.20 -17.40
CA ALA A 481 -7.87 -28.07 -17.91
C ALA A 481 -8.39 -26.67 -17.58
N GLY A 482 -9.13 -26.10 -18.51
CA GLY A 482 -9.42 -24.66 -18.51
C GLY A 482 -8.71 -24.01 -19.70
N ASN A 483 -8.94 -22.72 -19.90
CA ASN A 483 -8.23 -21.96 -20.92
C ASN A 483 -7.00 -21.32 -20.26
N ASP A 484 -5.84 -21.93 -20.44
CA ASP A 484 -4.63 -21.61 -19.71
C ASP A 484 -3.73 -20.66 -20.52
N THR A 485 -2.93 -19.87 -19.82
CA THR A 485 -1.92 -18.99 -20.41
C THR A 485 -0.58 -19.24 -19.74
N LEU A 486 0.36 -19.83 -20.46
CA LEU A 486 1.66 -20.26 -19.93
C LEU A 486 2.81 -19.55 -20.66
N PHE A 487 3.76 -19.01 -19.90
CA PHE A 487 4.99 -18.39 -20.40
C PHE A 487 6.20 -19.08 -19.79
N GLY A 488 7.07 -19.67 -20.62
CA GLY A 488 8.34 -20.24 -20.19
C GLY A 488 9.26 -19.15 -19.67
N GLY A 489 9.66 -18.23 -20.55
CA GLY A 489 10.48 -17.09 -20.21
C GLY A 489 11.88 -17.21 -20.79
N ALA A 490 12.88 -17.55 -19.99
CA ALA A 490 14.25 -17.68 -20.45
C ALA A 490 14.89 -18.96 -19.92
N GLY A 491 15.32 -19.81 -20.85
CA GLY A 491 15.95 -21.09 -20.60
C GLY A 491 15.27 -22.14 -21.45
N TYR A 492 15.54 -23.42 -21.21
CA TYR A 492 14.85 -24.49 -21.94
C TYR A 492 13.58 -24.84 -21.17
N ASP A 493 12.42 -24.48 -21.72
CA ASP A 493 11.13 -24.63 -21.05
C ASP A 493 10.25 -25.70 -21.72
N GLU A 494 9.48 -26.41 -20.90
CA GLU A 494 8.48 -27.37 -21.34
C GLU A 494 7.09 -26.92 -20.88
N LEU A 495 6.22 -26.60 -21.84
CA LEU A 495 4.87 -26.08 -21.60
C LEU A 495 3.82 -27.04 -22.15
N TYR A 496 2.85 -27.41 -21.31
CA TYR A 496 1.74 -28.30 -21.65
C TYR A 496 0.42 -27.62 -21.30
N GLY A 497 -0.37 -27.23 -22.31
CA GLY A 497 -1.68 -26.58 -22.16
C GLY A 497 -2.68 -27.50 -21.47
N GLY A 498 -3.08 -28.57 -22.14
CA GLY A 498 -3.99 -29.56 -21.61
C GLY A 498 -5.33 -29.52 -22.34
N VAL A 499 -6.43 -29.51 -21.59
CA VAL A 499 -7.78 -29.48 -22.16
C VAL A 499 -8.36 -28.07 -22.06
N GLY A 500 -8.56 -27.43 -23.20
CA GLY A 500 -9.14 -26.10 -23.29
C GLY A 500 -8.49 -25.30 -24.39
N LYS A 501 -8.82 -24.03 -24.49
CA LYS A 501 -8.17 -23.12 -25.43
C LYS A 501 -7.00 -22.46 -24.72
N ASP A 502 -5.79 -22.91 -25.03
CA ASP A 502 -4.59 -22.49 -24.33
C ASP A 502 -3.73 -21.53 -25.15
N SER A 503 -2.99 -20.67 -24.45
CA SER A 503 -2.01 -19.75 -25.03
C SER A 503 -0.64 -20.05 -24.44
N LEU A 504 0.28 -20.51 -25.28
CA LEU A 504 1.60 -21.01 -24.89
C LEU A 504 2.68 -20.15 -25.54
N ASN A 505 3.63 -19.66 -24.73
CA ASN A 505 4.78 -18.90 -25.22
C ASN A 505 6.06 -19.44 -24.57
N GLY A 506 6.99 -19.94 -25.39
CA GLY A 506 8.27 -20.49 -24.94
C GLY A 506 9.15 -19.39 -24.35
N GLY A 507 9.54 -18.44 -25.20
CA GLY A 507 10.21 -17.22 -24.77
C GLY A 507 11.59 -17.09 -25.39
N MET A 508 12.65 -17.35 -24.63
CA MET A 508 14.02 -17.30 -25.08
C MET A 508 14.72 -18.63 -24.84
N HIS A 509 15.57 -19.02 -25.78
CA HIS A 509 16.21 -20.33 -25.93
C HIS A 509 15.24 -21.38 -26.47
N ASP A 510 15.74 -22.60 -26.64
CA ASP A 510 15.03 -23.68 -27.32
C ASP A 510 13.95 -24.26 -26.39
N ASP A 511 12.69 -24.25 -26.80
CA ASP A 511 11.56 -24.66 -25.96
C ASP A 511 10.74 -25.82 -26.57
N ILE A 512 9.95 -26.50 -25.72
CA ILE A 512 8.93 -27.47 -26.14
C ILE A 512 7.55 -27.03 -25.67
N LEU A 513 6.64 -26.81 -26.63
CA LEU A 513 5.27 -26.42 -26.37
C LEU A 513 4.30 -27.48 -26.88
N SER A 514 3.37 -27.90 -26.02
CA SER A 514 2.29 -28.83 -26.34
C SER A 514 0.93 -28.24 -25.96
N GLY A 515 0.05 -27.96 -26.92
CA GLY A 515 -1.33 -27.51 -26.68
C GLY A 515 -2.21 -28.61 -26.06
N GLU A 516 -2.06 -29.83 -26.58
CA GLU A 516 -2.89 -31.00 -26.31
C GLU A 516 -4.29 -30.95 -26.94
N ALA A 517 -5.34 -30.53 -26.24
CA ALA A 517 -6.71 -30.64 -26.73
C ALA A 517 -7.50 -29.34 -26.57
N GLY A 518 -7.86 -28.74 -27.69
CA GLY A 518 -8.66 -27.53 -27.84
C GLY A 518 -8.01 -26.61 -28.86
N ASP A 519 -8.56 -25.40 -29.02
CA ASP A 519 -8.11 -24.48 -30.08
C ASP A 519 -6.95 -23.63 -29.56
N ASP A 520 -5.72 -24.09 -29.75
CA ASP A 520 -4.55 -23.56 -29.05
C ASP A 520 -3.78 -22.52 -29.85
N PHE A 521 -3.08 -21.64 -29.13
CA PHE A 521 -2.23 -20.60 -29.69
C PHE A 521 -0.78 -20.75 -29.18
N LEU A 522 0.14 -21.08 -30.09
CA LEU A 522 1.53 -21.39 -29.75
C LEU A 522 2.50 -20.37 -30.37
N ILE A 523 3.40 -19.84 -29.53
CA ILE A 523 4.54 -19.02 -29.93
C ILE A 523 5.82 -19.65 -29.35
N GLY A 524 6.69 -20.20 -30.18
CA GLY A 524 8.02 -20.64 -29.74
C GLY A 524 8.87 -19.46 -29.25
N ALA A 525 8.87 -18.39 -30.05
CA ALA A 525 9.63 -17.16 -29.86
C ALA A 525 11.13 -17.38 -30.14
N GLN A 526 12.06 -16.82 -29.37
CA GLN A 526 13.47 -16.83 -29.75
C GLN A 526 14.14 -18.16 -29.35
N GLY A 527 14.45 -19.03 -30.30
CA GLY A 527 15.05 -20.34 -30.06
C GLY A 527 14.81 -21.27 -31.23
N ASP A 528 15.43 -22.44 -31.22
CA ASP A 528 15.05 -23.53 -32.13
C ASP A 528 13.98 -24.40 -31.44
N ASP A 529 12.70 -24.04 -31.62
CA ASP A 529 11.59 -24.58 -30.81
C ASP A 529 10.88 -25.81 -31.42
N ILE A 530 10.20 -26.58 -30.56
CA ILE A 530 9.29 -27.67 -30.96
C ILE A 530 7.86 -27.35 -30.54
N LEU A 531 6.95 -27.22 -31.51
CA LEU A 531 5.56 -26.82 -31.30
C LEU A 531 4.60 -27.96 -31.71
N ILE A 532 3.78 -28.41 -30.76
CA ILE A 532 2.82 -29.52 -30.92
C ILE A 532 1.44 -29.05 -30.43
N ALA A 533 0.60 -28.48 -31.28
CA ALA A 533 -0.66 -27.91 -30.82
C ALA A 533 -1.66 -29.02 -30.43
N GLY A 534 -1.93 -29.98 -31.30
CA GLY A 534 -2.62 -31.22 -30.94
C GLY A 534 -3.98 -31.32 -31.61
N LEU A 535 -5.05 -31.53 -30.82
CA LEU A 535 -6.41 -31.65 -31.35
C LEU A 535 -7.14 -30.31 -31.28
N GLY A 536 -7.57 -29.73 -32.40
CA GLY A 536 -8.36 -28.49 -32.39
C GLY A 536 -8.16 -27.67 -33.64
N ASP A 537 -8.69 -26.44 -33.65
CA ASP A 537 -8.35 -25.43 -34.65
C ASP A 537 -7.18 -24.58 -34.12
N ASP A 538 -5.95 -24.98 -34.44
CA ASP A 538 -4.77 -24.44 -33.80
C ASP A 538 -4.13 -23.27 -34.57
N THR A 539 -3.38 -22.43 -33.86
CA THR A 539 -2.63 -21.33 -34.46
C THR A 539 -1.21 -21.28 -33.93
N TYR A 540 -0.26 -21.39 -34.85
CA TYR A 540 1.17 -21.16 -34.61
C TYR A 540 1.51 -19.76 -35.08
N GLN A 541 2.21 -18.98 -34.27
CA GLN A 541 2.75 -17.69 -34.71
C GLN A 541 4.28 -17.75 -34.76
N TYR A 542 4.81 -17.31 -35.90
CA TYR A 542 6.24 -17.16 -36.14
C TYR A 542 6.57 -15.72 -36.48
N SER A 543 7.59 -15.17 -35.82
CA SER A 543 8.06 -13.80 -35.98
C SER A 543 9.52 -13.78 -36.45
N ARG A 544 9.94 -12.64 -37.00
CA ARG A 544 11.32 -12.48 -37.45
C ARG A 544 12.28 -12.57 -36.28
N GLY A 545 13.21 -13.52 -36.35
CA GLY A 545 14.25 -13.72 -35.33
C GLY A 545 13.94 -14.82 -34.33
N ASP A 546 12.84 -15.55 -34.52
CA ASP A 546 12.43 -16.66 -33.66
C ASP A 546 13.49 -17.78 -33.71
N GLY A 547 13.67 -18.42 -34.87
CA GLY A 547 14.77 -19.39 -35.02
C GLY A 547 14.41 -20.45 -36.04
N ASN A 548 14.89 -21.68 -35.84
CA ASN A 548 14.59 -22.83 -36.69
C ASN A 548 13.55 -23.75 -36.05
N ASP A 549 12.30 -23.31 -36.06
CA ASP A 549 11.22 -24.00 -35.37
C ASP A 549 10.74 -25.25 -36.12
N ILE A 550 10.31 -26.25 -35.36
CA ILE A 550 9.69 -27.48 -35.82
C ILE A 550 8.25 -27.51 -35.34
N ILE A 551 7.31 -27.59 -36.29
CA ILE A 551 5.89 -27.76 -36.01
C ILE A 551 5.50 -29.20 -36.29
N ASN A 552 4.93 -29.88 -35.31
CA ASN A 552 4.26 -31.16 -35.48
C ASN A 552 2.75 -30.96 -35.32
N ASN A 553 2.06 -30.88 -36.45
CA ASN A 553 0.62 -30.60 -36.53
C ASN A 553 -0.21 -31.89 -36.52
N PHE A 554 0.16 -32.89 -35.70
CA PHE A 554 -0.58 -34.15 -35.69
C PHE A 554 -1.97 -33.98 -35.07
N ASP A 555 -2.99 -34.00 -35.92
CA ASP A 555 -4.39 -33.95 -35.50
C ASP A 555 -5.21 -35.06 -36.20
N LEU A 556 -6.03 -35.78 -35.41
CA LEU A 556 -6.98 -36.78 -35.90
C LEU A 556 -8.41 -36.22 -36.12
N GLY A 557 -8.63 -34.93 -35.82
CA GLY A 557 -9.87 -34.20 -36.03
C GLY A 557 -10.30 -34.12 -37.49
N SER A 558 -11.61 -34.09 -37.74
CA SER A 558 -12.20 -34.18 -39.08
C SER A 558 -12.49 -32.82 -39.77
N GLU A 559 -12.40 -31.69 -39.07
CA GLU A 559 -12.71 -30.34 -39.60
C GLU A 559 -11.71 -29.25 -39.14
N ARG A 560 -10.46 -29.63 -38.91
CA ARG A 560 -9.40 -28.74 -38.40
C ARG A 560 -9.07 -27.57 -39.33
N LYS A 561 -8.67 -26.45 -38.72
CA LYS A 561 -8.27 -25.20 -39.39
C LYS A 561 -6.97 -24.63 -38.84
N ASP A 562 -5.94 -25.47 -38.88
CA ASP A 562 -4.64 -25.10 -38.37
C ASP A 562 -3.99 -24.03 -39.23
N THR A 563 -3.47 -23.02 -38.56
CA THR A 563 -2.98 -21.80 -39.17
C THR A 563 -1.57 -21.51 -38.71
N LEU A 564 -0.64 -21.35 -39.65
CA LEU A 564 0.64 -20.70 -39.36
C LEU A 564 0.52 -19.21 -39.71
N PHE A 565 0.71 -18.35 -38.73
CA PHE A 565 0.71 -16.90 -38.88
C PHE A 565 2.14 -16.35 -38.88
N PHE A 566 2.55 -15.75 -39.99
CA PHE A 566 3.79 -14.99 -40.09
C PHE A 566 3.57 -13.53 -39.68
N GLY A 567 4.26 -13.11 -38.62
CA GLY A 567 4.20 -11.76 -38.06
C GLY A 567 4.80 -10.66 -38.96
N ASP A 568 4.88 -9.46 -38.41
CA ASP A 568 5.39 -8.29 -39.14
C ASP A 568 6.83 -8.48 -39.62
N GLY A 569 7.10 -8.04 -40.86
CA GLY A 569 8.44 -8.09 -41.46
C GLY A 569 8.76 -9.38 -42.24
N ILE A 570 7.87 -10.37 -42.21
CA ILE A 570 7.93 -11.56 -43.07
C ILE A 570 6.90 -11.40 -44.19
N GLU A 571 7.37 -11.04 -45.38
CA GLU A 571 6.52 -10.86 -46.56
C GLU A 571 6.41 -12.18 -47.36
N PRO A 572 5.29 -12.45 -48.06
CA PRO A 572 5.13 -13.66 -48.87
C PRO A 572 6.28 -13.92 -49.87
N ASN A 573 6.85 -12.87 -50.44
CA ASN A 573 7.97 -12.96 -51.39
C ASN A 573 9.33 -13.28 -50.75
N LYS A 574 9.43 -13.27 -49.41
CA LYS A 574 10.63 -13.60 -48.62
C LYS A 574 10.60 -15.03 -48.08
N VAL A 575 9.50 -15.76 -48.32
CA VAL A 575 9.34 -17.15 -47.91
C VAL A 575 9.44 -18.06 -49.12
N ARG A 576 10.28 -19.08 -49.04
CA ARG A 576 10.39 -20.12 -50.06
C ARG A 576 9.96 -21.47 -49.50
N VAL A 577 8.99 -22.09 -50.14
CA VAL A 577 8.57 -23.46 -49.81
C VAL A 577 9.59 -24.45 -50.37
N THR A 578 10.04 -25.38 -49.56
CA THR A 578 10.91 -26.48 -49.97
C THR A 578 10.45 -27.78 -49.34
N ARG A 579 10.90 -28.91 -49.89
CA ARG A 579 10.63 -30.23 -49.35
C ARG A 579 11.94 -30.89 -48.93
N ASP A 580 11.94 -31.42 -47.71
CA ASP A 580 13.03 -32.23 -47.17
C ASP A 580 12.46 -33.56 -46.67
N GLN A 581 12.65 -34.63 -47.46
CA GLN A 581 12.07 -35.95 -47.21
C GLN A 581 10.53 -35.91 -47.04
N GLU A 582 10.05 -36.12 -45.82
CA GLU A 582 8.62 -36.10 -45.46
C GLU A 582 8.15 -34.75 -44.91
N ASP A 583 9.06 -33.78 -44.76
CA ASP A 583 8.76 -32.47 -44.17
C ASP A 583 8.60 -31.39 -45.24
N LEU A 584 7.73 -30.42 -44.96
CA LEU A 584 7.67 -29.16 -45.69
C LEU A 584 8.48 -28.12 -44.90
N VAL A 585 9.44 -27.48 -45.57
CA VAL A 585 10.33 -26.49 -44.95
C VAL A 585 10.11 -25.13 -45.61
N LEU A 586 9.60 -24.18 -44.83
CA LEU A 586 9.47 -22.78 -45.20
C LEU A 586 10.79 -22.07 -44.87
N VAL A 587 11.54 -21.68 -45.90
CA VAL A 587 12.84 -21.02 -45.75
C VAL A 587 12.67 -19.51 -45.84
N LEU A 588 13.12 -18.79 -44.82
CA LEU A 588 13.10 -17.33 -44.74
C LEU A 588 14.39 -16.77 -45.34
N ILE A 589 14.28 -16.16 -46.52
CA ILE A 589 15.40 -15.87 -47.43
C ILE A 589 16.35 -14.80 -46.85
N ASP A 590 15.86 -13.93 -45.96
CA ASP A 590 16.57 -12.75 -45.48
C ASP A 590 17.43 -12.98 -44.23
N HIS A 591 17.26 -14.10 -43.52
CA HIS A 591 18.05 -14.42 -42.33
C HIS A 591 18.38 -15.91 -42.13
N ASN A 592 18.09 -16.76 -43.14
CA ASN A 592 18.45 -18.18 -43.15
C ASN A 592 17.88 -18.99 -41.97
N HIS A 593 16.71 -18.59 -41.49
CA HIS A 593 15.91 -19.34 -40.52
C HIS A 593 14.83 -20.15 -41.25
N THR A 594 14.27 -21.16 -40.60
CA THR A 594 13.27 -22.04 -41.21
C THR A 594 12.12 -22.35 -40.27
N VAL A 595 10.92 -22.52 -40.82
CA VAL A 595 9.84 -23.24 -40.16
C VAL A 595 9.67 -24.60 -40.83
N ARG A 596 9.87 -25.68 -40.07
CA ARG A 596 9.75 -27.05 -40.55
C ARG A 596 8.43 -27.65 -40.09
N LEU A 597 7.53 -27.92 -41.04
CA LEU A 597 6.32 -28.70 -40.81
C LEU A 597 6.66 -30.19 -40.91
N GLN A 598 6.82 -30.83 -39.75
CA GLN A 598 7.26 -32.21 -39.62
C GLN A 598 6.21 -33.19 -40.14
N TYR A 599 6.62 -34.18 -40.92
CA TYR A 599 5.77 -35.22 -41.50
C TYR A 599 4.63 -34.72 -42.40
N PHE A 600 4.68 -33.48 -42.86
CA PHE A 600 3.65 -32.85 -43.70
C PHE A 600 3.24 -33.71 -44.91
N TYR A 601 4.22 -34.34 -45.59
CA TYR A 601 3.97 -35.19 -46.76
C TYR A 601 3.67 -36.66 -46.42
N ARG A 602 3.73 -37.04 -45.14
CA ARG A 602 3.55 -38.44 -44.68
C ARG A 602 2.08 -38.81 -44.57
N SER A 603 1.26 -37.89 -44.06
CA SER A 603 -0.18 -38.10 -43.85
C SER A 603 -0.88 -36.75 -43.77
N PRO A 604 -2.12 -36.64 -44.30
CA PRO A 604 -2.92 -35.43 -44.14
C PRO A 604 -3.04 -34.98 -42.69
N PHE A 605 -3.01 -35.92 -41.73
CA PHE A 605 -3.03 -35.64 -40.29
C PHE A 605 -1.92 -34.71 -39.78
N TYR A 606 -0.88 -34.42 -40.56
CA TYR A 606 0.19 -33.47 -40.22
C TYR A 606 0.15 -32.18 -41.05
N GLU A 607 -0.83 -32.01 -41.93
CA GLU A 607 -0.96 -30.82 -42.79
C GLU A 607 -1.62 -29.67 -42.04
N ILE A 608 -1.02 -28.47 -42.11
CA ILE A 608 -1.70 -27.21 -41.78
C ILE A 608 -2.64 -26.79 -42.92
N ASN A 609 -3.70 -26.06 -42.60
CA ASN A 609 -4.70 -25.64 -43.58
C ASN A 609 -4.30 -24.38 -44.35
N GLN A 610 -3.62 -23.44 -43.68
CA GLN A 610 -3.23 -22.16 -44.28
C GLN A 610 -1.98 -21.55 -43.62
N VAL A 611 -1.29 -20.73 -44.40
CA VAL A 611 -0.32 -19.74 -43.91
C VAL A 611 -0.90 -18.35 -44.13
N ILE A 612 -0.90 -17.50 -43.10
CA ILE A 612 -1.36 -16.12 -43.17
C ILE A 612 -0.19 -15.18 -42.89
N PHE A 613 -0.08 -14.11 -43.67
CA PHE A 613 0.93 -13.08 -43.49
C PHE A 613 0.34 -11.82 -42.84
N SER A 614 1.18 -11.00 -42.23
CA SER A 614 0.83 -9.72 -41.62
C SER A 614 0.09 -8.73 -42.55
N ASP A 615 0.32 -8.81 -43.86
CA ASP A 615 -0.39 -7.99 -44.88
C ASP A 615 -1.79 -8.53 -45.25
N GLY A 616 -2.21 -9.65 -44.66
CA GLY A 616 -3.47 -10.33 -44.91
C GLY A 616 -3.43 -11.33 -46.08
N THR A 617 -2.28 -11.48 -46.75
CA THR A 617 -2.08 -12.53 -47.77
C THR A 617 -2.26 -13.90 -47.14
N ARG A 618 -2.88 -14.84 -47.88
CA ARG A 618 -3.12 -16.21 -47.44
C ARG A 618 -2.60 -17.19 -48.45
N TRP A 619 -1.81 -18.16 -48.01
CA TRP A 619 -1.48 -19.36 -48.78
C TRP A 619 -2.33 -20.51 -48.27
N SER A 620 -3.10 -21.10 -49.18
CA SER A 620 -3.87 -22.31 -48.89
C SER A 620 -2.97 -23.54 -48.94
N LEU A 621 -3.48 -24.69 -48.46
CA LEU A 621 -2.86 -25.99 -48.69
C LEU A 621 -2.45 -26.22 -50.16
N VAL A 622 -3.28 -25.77 -51.12
CA VAL A 622 -2.98 -25.90 -52.57
C VAL A 622 -1.77 -25.07 -52.98
N ASP A 623 -1.51 -23.95 -52.30
CA ASP A 623 -0.36 -23.10 -52.58
C ASP A 623 0.91 -23.66 -51.91
N LEU A 624 0.79 -24.25 -50.73
CA LEU A 624 1.89 -24.94 -50.03
C LEU A 624 2.39 -26.18 -50.78
N LEU A 625 1.52 -26.85 -51.55
CA LEU A 625 1.88 -28.03 -52.34
C LEU A 625 2.53 -27.71 -53.69
N LYS A 626 2.69 -26.44 -54.05
CA LYS A 626 3.36 -25.99 -55.29
C LYS A 626 4.79 -25.55 -54.96
N PRO A 627 5.81 -26.37 -55.23
CA PRO A 627 7.20 -26.03 -54.93
C PRO A 627 7.74 -24.89 -55.79
#